data_AF-H6UJ60-F1
#
_entry.id   AF-H6UJ60-F1
#
_cell.length_a   1.000
_cell.length_b   1.000
_cell.length_c   1.000
_cell.angle_alpha   90.00
_cell.angle_beta   90.00
_cell.angle_gamma   90.00
#
_symmetry.space_group_name_H-M   'P 1'
#
loop_
_entity.id
_entity.type
_entity.pdbx_description
1 polymer ?
#
loop_
_entity_poly.entity_id
_entity_poly.type
_entity_poly.pdbx_seq_one_letter_code
_entity_poly.pdbx_strand_id
1 'polypeptide(L)' 'PDPPVNVTLELKKPINRKPYLVLTWSPPPLADVRSGWLTLEYELRLKPEEGEEWE' A
#
# COMPACT_ATOMS: atom_id res chain seq x y z
N PRO A 1 -8.85 11.86 6.52
CA PRO A 1 -9.37 10.93 5.50
C PRO A 1 -9.42 9.53 6.12
N ASP A 2 -10.39 8.71 5.74
CA ASP A 2 -10.42 7.31 6.16
C ASP A 2 -9.20 6.55 5.60
N PRO A 3 -8.77 5.45 6.24
CA PRO A 3 -7.64 4.66 5.75
C PRO A 3 -7.96 3.98 4.40
N PRO A 4 -6.94 3.71 3.57
CA PRO A 4 -7.12 2.96 2.34
C PRO A 4 -7.63 1.54 2.64
N VAL A 5 -8.43 1.02 1.72
CA VAL A 5 -9.03 -0.32 1.83
C VAL A 5 -8.38 -1.29 0.86
N ASN A 6 -8.60 -2.59 1.05
CA ASN A 6 -8.02 -3.65 0.22
C ASN A 6 -6.49 -3.60 0.14
N VAL A 7 -5.84 -3.34 1.27
CA VAL A 7 -4.38 -3.36 1.37
C VAL A 7 -3.90 -4.81 1.26
N THR A 8 -3.17 -5.14 0.20
CA THR A 8 -2.61 -6.47 -0.03
C THR A 8 -1.13 -6.38 -0.33
N LEU A 9 -0.37 -7.33 0.22
CA LEU A 9 1.09 -7.43 0.05
C LEU A 9 1.43 -8.78 -0.59
N GLU A 10 2.08 -8.75 -1.75
CA GLU A 10 2.51 -9.93 -2.48
C GLU A 10 4.03 -9.97 -2.64
N LEU A 11 4.66 -11.10 -2.26
CA LEU A 11 6.08 -11.33 -2.50
C LEU A 11 6.28 -12.01 -3.85
N LYS A 12 6.82 -11.28 -4.83
CA LYS A 12 7.20 -11.84 -6.14
C LYS A 12 8.64 -12.34 -6.08
N LYS A 13 8.83 -13.62 -6.42
CA LYS A 13 10.15 -14.29 -6.50
C LYS A 13 10.42 -14.76 -7.94
N PRO A 14 10.71 -13.85 -8.88
CA PRO A 14 11.06 -14.21 -10.25
C PRO A 14 12.35 -15.05 -10.30
N ILE A 15 12.39 -16.03 -11.20
CA ILE A 15 13.49 -17.01 -11.32
C ILE A 15 14.85 -16.37 -11.64
N ASN A 16 14.88 -15.19 -12.26
CA ASN A 16 16.12 -14.54 -12.72
C ASN A 16 16.26 -13.08 -12.25
N ARG A 17 15.57 -12.70 -11.17
CA ARG A 17 15.63 -11.35 -10.60
C ARG A 17 15.56 -11.41 -9.08
N LYS A 18 15.97 -10.32 -8.42
CA LYS A 18 15.81 -10.19 -6.97
C LYS A 18 14.32 -10.22 -6.61
N PRO A 19 13.96 -10.83 -5.46
CA PRO A 19 12.59 -10.81 -4.98
C PRO A 19 12.18 -9.37 -4.66
N TYR A 20 10.92 -9.05 -4.90
CA TYR A 20 10.35 -7.73 -4.61
C TYR A 20 8.93 -7.88 -4.07
N LEU A 21 8.51 -6.89 -3.28
CA LEU A 21 7.18 -6.79 -2.74
C LEU A 21 6.31 -5.95 -3.67
N VAL A 22 5.07 -6.39 -3.89
CA VAL A 22 4.04 -5.63 -4.58
C VAL A 22 2.96 -5.32 -3.56
N LEU A 23 2.80 -4.02 -3.27
CA LEU A 23 1.74 -3.54 -2.41
C LEU A 23 0.67 -2.88 -3.27
N THR A 24 -0.59 -3.27 -3.05
CA THR A 24 -1.75 -2.67 -3.70
C THR A 24 -2.78 -2.26 -2.67
N TRP A 25 -3.43 -1.13 -2.90
CA TRP A 25 -4.51 -0.61 -2.05
C TRP A 25 -5.51 0.18 -2.90
N SER A 26 -6.68 0.43 -2.33
CA SER A 26 -7.75 1.24 -2.93
C SER A 26 -8.04 2.47 -2.06
N PRO A 27 -8.45 3.59 -2.66
CA PRO A 27 -8.90 4.76 -1.92
C PRO A 27 -10.12 4.41 -1.05
N PRO A 28 -10.34 5.15 0.05
CA PRO A 28 -11.52 4.96 0.89
C PRO A 28 -12.81 5.15 0.07
N PRO A 29 -13.87 4.36 0.30
CA PRO A 29 -15.11 4.44 -0.49
C PRO A 29 -15.79 5.80 -0.46
N LEU A 30 -15.62 6.55 0.64
CA LEU A 30 -16.17 7.89 0.85
C LEU A 30 -15.30 9.00 0.27
N ALA A 31 -14.07 8.70 -0.16
CA ALA A 31 -13.18 9.69 -0.76
C ALA A 31 -13.50 9.84 -2.25
N ASP A 32 -14.06 11.00 -2.63
CA ASP A 32 -14.31 11.31 -4.03
C ASP A 32 -13.04 11.79 -4.74
N VAL A 33 -12.14 10.83 -4.97
CA VAL A 33 -10.91 11.02 -5.77
C VAL A 33 -11.19 10.96 -7.27
N ARG A 34 -12.37 10.46 -7.69
CA ARG A 34 -12.70 10.26 -9.11
C ARG A 34 -13.23 11.52 -9.77
N SER A 35 -13.98 12.36 -9.05
CA SER A 35 -14.44 13.65 -9.56
C SER A 35 -13.37 14.75 -9.49
N GLY A 36 -12.26 14.49 -8.79
CA GLY A 36 -11.18 15.47 -8.58
C GLY A 36 -11.45 16.46 -7.44
N TRP A 37 -12.49 16.23 -6.62
CA TRP A 37 -12.79 17.05 -5.45
C TRP A 37 -11.71 16.97 -4.35
N LEU A 38 -11.03 15.83 -4.24
CA LEU A 38 -10.01 15.57 -3.23
C LEU A 38 -8.84 14.81 -3.82
N THR A 39 -7.62 15.27 -3.52
CA THR A 39 -6.38 14.52 -3.77
C THR A 39 -5.96 13.83 -2.48
N LEU A 40 -5.65 12.54 -2.56
CA LEU A 40 -5.12 11.76 -1.43
C LEU A 40 -3.64 11.47 -1.66
N GLU A 41 -2.83 11.83 -0.67
CA GLU A 41 -1.43 11.41 -0.57
C GLU A 41 -1.36 10.21 0.38
N TYR A 42 -0.59 9.19 0.00
CA TYR A 42 -0.44 7.96 0.76
C TYR A 42 0.99 7.85 1.25
N GLU A 43 1.14 7.57 2.54
CA GLU A 43 2.42 7.23 3.14
C GLU A 43 2.51 5.72 3.31
N LEU A 44 3.58 5.13 2.81
CA LEU A 44 3.88 3.71 2.97
C LEU A 44 4.90 3.53 4.08
N ARG A 45 4.59 2.66 5.05
CA ARG A 45 5.53 2.18 6.06
C ARG A 45 5.60 0.66 6.01
N LEU A 46 6.81 0.12 6.13
CA LEU A 46 7.05 -1.32 6.13
C LEU A 46 7.75 -1.70 7.42
N LYS A 47 7.38 -2.85 7.99
CA LYS A 47 8.14 -3.44 9.08
C LYS A 47 8.32 -4.94 8.86
N PRO A 48 9.44 -5.52 9.30
CA PRO A 48 9.56 -6.97 9.42
C PRO A 48 8.49 -7.50 10.39
N GLU A 49 8.01 -8.73 10.17
CA GLU A 49 6.99 -9.34 11.04
C GLU A 49 7.48 -9.47 12.50
N GLU A 50 8.78 -9.73 12.67
CA GLU A 50 9.47 -9.83 13.97
C GLU A 50 10.10 -8.52 14.45
N GLY A 51 9.99 -7.43 13.67
CA GLY A 51 10.57 -6.12 13.98
C GLY A 51 9.59 -5.23 14.76
N GLU A 52 10.10 -4.54 15.78
CA GLU A 52 9.31 -3.60 16.59
C GLU A 52 9.17 -2.22 15.91
N GLU A 53 10.13 -1.80 15.07
CA GLU A 53 10.16 -0.48 14.45
C GLU A 53 9.62 -0.48 13.01
N TRP A 54 8.93 0.60 12.64
CA TRP A 54 8.45 0.86 11.29
C TRP A 54 9.48 1.69 10.52
N GLU A 55 9.85 1.25 9.32
CA GLU A 55 10.65 2.01 8.35
C GLU A 55 9.78 2.70 7.30
#